data_AF-A0A4R4SRE9-F1
#
_entry.id   AF-A0A4R4SRE9-F1
#
_cell.length_a   1.000
_cell.length_b   1.000
_cell.length_c   1.000
_cell.angle_alpha   90.00
_cell.angle_beta   90.00
_cell.angle_gamma   90.00
#
_symmetry.space_group_name_H-M   'P 1'
#
loop_
_entity.id
_entity.type
_entity.pdbx_description
1 polymer ?
#
loop_
_entity_poly.entity_id
_entity_poly.type
_entity_poly.pdbx_seq_one_letter_code
_entity_poly.pdbx_strand_id
1 'polypeptide(L)'
;EWADQLLRELGRQAVLGAGPDVGGALEWLGRRIGAEVALIGPDGAVEAATGGFPPGLPEALGPLLGRLAGGEMAAAATEVGGWRLRCEALGQGVPRRVLVVAGAEAPDPEAGRLISRTGGMVTLLQGLTEARAAARAYHRKAAQVRLAVFMALMAGDPTLARRVTAGAMPALLRAASLRVLLLRCEPDERDRLAQRYQDPAGFHGPGLLVRCPVYEEHLICLIPEGTAEGDELTARLAALVREHPGYALGVSAALPQRATAEAYDQARHALAVARNSRERVVGYQGQDPLEALLPSEQAQAWARSFLRPLGVVPKLTVDVTRLALTFPRAGVARLLGISRNTVTAHLRDVERALGLDLRDVGSRASLALALAVAVPRADDESEPPRTLEELLRTPAAVAWARALLDPLRHSGHPELRATLSAWIDANADAQRTAHRLGISRNTVRSRLRAAERLLGRDLLSTGAGVHDLVHALRATAPS
;
A
#
# COMPACT_ATOMS: atom_id res chain seq x y z
N GLU A 1 -29.62 -38.13 10.39
CA GLU A 1 -28.92 -39.11 9.53
C GLU A 1 -28.48 -38.55 8.17
N TRP A 2 -29.37 -38.20 7.25
CA TRP A 2 -28.95 -37.79 5.89
C TRP A 2 -28.38 -36.36 5.82
N ALA A 3 -28.92 -35.44 6.60
CA ALA A 3 -28.35 -34.11 6.77
C ALA A 3 -26.92 -34.20 7.35
N ASP A 4 -26.68 -35.11 8.30
CA ASP A 4 -25.36 -35.36 8.87
C ASP A 4 -24.40 -35.98 7.85
N GLN A 5 -24.90 -36.81 6.94
CA GLN A 5 -24.09 -37.42 5.89
C GLN A 5 -23.67 -36.40 4.83
N LEU A 6 -24.56 -35.51 4.41
CA LEU A 6 -24.24 -34.41 3.50
C LEU A 6 -23.32 -33.37 4.18
N LEU A 7 -23.53 -33.05 5.46
CA LEU A 7 -22.62 -32.20 6.23
C LEU A 7 -21.24 -32.83 6.41
N ARG A 8 -21.15 -34.16 6.57
CA ARG A 8 -19.86 -34.88 6.60
C ARG A 8 -19.15 -34.82 5.24
N GLU A 9 -19.88 -34.93 4.15
CA GLU A 9 -19.29 -34.82 2.80
C GLU A 9 -18.78 -33.40 2.53
N LEU A 10 -19.59 -32.38 2.83
CA LEU A 10 -19.17 -30.97 2.73
C LEU A 10 -18.02 -30.63 3.68
N GLY A 11 -18.02 -31.20 4.89
CA GLY A 11 -16.94 -31.07 5.87
C GLY A 11 -15.63 -31.70 5.38
N ARG A 12 -15.69 -32.86 4.73
CA ARG A 12 -14.53 -33.51 4.10
C ARG A 12 -13.94 -32.65 2.98
N GLN A 13 -14.78 -32.03 2.16
CA GLN A 13 -14.35 -31.16 1.07
C GLN A 13 -13.65 -29.89 1.57
N ALA A 14 -14.16 -29.28 2.65
CA ALA A 14 -13.55 -28.09 3.26
C ALA A 14 -12.13 -28.33 3.82
N VAL A 15 -11.82 -29.57 4.24
CA VAL A 15 -10.49 -29.95 4.76
C VAL A 15 -9.46 -30.10 3.64
N LEU A 16 -9.88 -30.37 2.40
CA LEU A 16 -9.00 -30.53 1.24
C LEU A 16 -8.60 -29.20 0.57
N GLY A 17 -8.98 -28.05 1.16
CA GLY A 17 -8.52 -26.72 0.73
C GLY A 17 -9.17 -26.18 -0.56
N ALA A 18 -10.00 -26.98 -1.24
CA ALA A 18 -10.94 -26.47 -2.22
C ALA A 18 -12.11 -25.80 -1.49
N GLY A 19 -12.61 -24.68 -2.00
CA GLY A 19 -13.81 -24.05 -1.45
C GLY A 19 -15.03 -24.98 -1.49
N PRO A 20 -16.21 -24.53 -1.02
CA PRO A 20 -17.41 -25.34 -1.10
C PRO A 20 -17.72 -25.75 -2.55
N ASP A 21 -17.73 -27.05 -2.83
CA ASP A 21 -17.92 -27.61 -4.17
C ASP A 21 -19.40 -27.91 -4.41
N VAL A 22 -20.05 -26.99 -5.13
CA VAL A 22 -21.43 -27.18 -5.57
C VAL A 22 -21.55 -28.42 -6.46
N GLY A 23 -20.58 -28.69 -7.32
CA GLY A 23 -20.59 -29.86 -8.23
C GLY A 23 -20.63 -31.17 -7.46
N GLY A 24 -19.76 -31.34 -6.46
CA GLY A 24 -19.77 -32.52 -5.58
C GLY A 24 -21.07 -32.70 -4.80
N ALA A 25 -21.73 -31.61 -4.38
CA ALA A 25 -23.05 -31.68 -3.74
C ALA A 25 -24.16 -32.12 -4.71
N LEU A 26 -24.12 -31.63 -5.97
CA LEU A 26 -25.05 -32.07 -7.02
C LEU A 26 -24.82 -33.52 -7.40
N GLU A 27 -23.56 -33.96 -7.53
CA GLU A 27 -23.22 -35.37 -7.79
C GLU A 27 -23.67 -36.29 -6.67
N TRP A 28 -23.48 -35.89 -5.41
CA TRP A 28 -23.97 -36.66 -4.27
C TRP A 28 -25.50 -36.79 -4.31
N LEU A 29 -26.20 -35.69 -4.59
CA LEU A 29 -27.66 -35.70 -4.70
C LEU A 29 -28.08 -36.63 -5.83
N GLY A 30 -27.50 -36.47 -7.03
CA GLY A 30 -27.81 -37.28 -8.20
C GLY A 30 -27.59 -38.76 -7.99
N ARG A 31 -26.46 -39.16 -7.40
CA ARG A 31 -26.19 -40.56 -7.01
C ARG A 31 -27.19 -41.10 -6.00
N ARG A 32 -27.69 -40.26 -5.09
CA ARG A 32 -28.61 -40.69 -4.02
C ARG A 32 -30.04 -40.91 -4.52
N ILE A 33 -30.50 -40.09 -5.46
CA ILE A 33 -31.86 -40.18 -6.01
C ILE A 33 -31.93 -40.86 -7.38
N GLY A 34 -30.79 -41.25 -7.95
CA GLY A 34 -30.72 -41.89 -9.28
C GLY A 34 -31.14 -40.94 -10.41
N ALA A 35 -30.79 -39.65 -10.31
CA ALA A 35 -31.18 -38.63 -11.27
C ALA A 35 -29.99 -37.72 -11.63
N GLU A 36 -30.11 -37.03 -12.76
CA GLU A 36 -29.17 -36.00 -13.17
C GLU A 36 -29.59 -34.66 -12.59
N VAL A 37 -28.64 -33.84 -12.16
CA VAL A 37 -28.92 -32.59 -11.46
C VAL A 37 -28.07 -31.47 -12.03
N ALA A 38 -28.68 -30.32 -12.31
CA ALA A 38 -27.99 -29.10 -12.69
C ALA A 38 -28.43 -27.93 -11.84
N LEU A 39 -27.50 -27.01 -11.61
CA LEU A 39 -27.76 -25.67 -11.12
C LEU A 39 -27.68 -24.70 -12.28
N ILE A 40 -28.79 -24.01 -12.53
CA ILE A 40 -28.93 -23.03 -13.59
C ILE A 40 -28.86 -21.63 -13.00
N GLY A 41 -27.98 -20.81 -13.57
CA GLY A 41 -27.78 -19.41 -13.25
C GLY A 41 -28.97 -18.54 -13.65
N PRO A 42 -29.04 -17.29 -13.15
CA PRO A 42 -30.15 -16.39 -13.44
C PRO A 42 -30.23 -15.95 -14.90
N ASP A 43 -29.13 -16.08 -15.65
CA ASP A 43 -29.00 -15.85 -17.08
C ASP A 43 -29.33 -17.08 -17.93
N GLY A 44 -29.72 -18.20 -17.30
CA GLY A 44 -30.01 -19.47 -17.97
C GLY A 44 -28.77 -20.34 -18.23
N ALA A 45 -27.57 -19.89 -17.85
CA ALA A 45 -26.34 -20.67 -18.02
C ALA A 45 -26.27 -21.82 -17.00
N VAL A 46 -25.73 -22.97 -17.40
CA VAL A 46 -25.45 -24.07 -16.46
C VAL A 46 -24.22 -23.71 -15.63
N GLU A 47 -24.40 -23.45 -14.33
CA GLU A 47 -23.30 -23.12 -13.40
C GLU A 47 -22.56 -24.39 -12.92
N ALA A 48 -23.30 -25.47 -12.72
CA ALA A 48 -22.78 -26.78 -12.33
C ALA A 48 -23.79 -27.87 -12.72
N ALA A 49 -23.31 -29.05 -13.08
CA ALA A 49 -24.18 -30.19 -13.38
C ALA A 49 -23.48 -31.53 -13.12
N THR A 50 -24.27 -32.57 -12.94
CA THR A 50 -23.81 -33.96 -12.98
C THR A 50 -23.36 -34.33 -14.39
N GLY A 51 -22.43 -35.28 -14.50
CA GLY A 51 -21.80 -35.64 -15.78
C GLY A 51 -22.76 -36.17 -16.85
N GLY A 52 -23.95 -36.67 -16.47
CA GLY A 52 -24.98 -37.15 -17.38
C GLY A 52 -26.09 -36.14 -17.68
N PHE A 53 -26.01 -34.90 -17.17
CA PHE A 53 -27.08 -33.92 -17.35
C PHE A 53 -27.29 -33.57 -18.85
N PRO A 54 -28.52 -33.67 -19.39
CA PRO A 54 -28.73 -33.50 -20.83
C PRO A 54 -28.46 -32.06 -21.31
N PRO A 55 -27.58 -31.84 -22.30
CA PRO A 55 -27.10 -30.50 -22.65
C PRO A 55 -28.15 -29.58 -23.30
N GLY A 56 -29.17 -30.14 -23.97
CA GLY A 56 -30.25 -29.36 -24.61
C GLY A 56 -31.41 -28.98 -23.66
N LEU A 57 -31.38 -29.49 -22.42
CA LEU A 57 -32.48 -29.32 -21.47
C LEU A 57 -32.64 -27.87 -20.95
N PRO A 58 -31.56 -27.10 -20.67
CA PRO A 58 -31.69 -25.70 -20.25
C PRO A 58 -32.37 -24.82 -21.30
N GLU A 59 -32.03 -25.00 -22.58
CA GLU A 59 -32.63 -24.24 -23.68
C GLU A 59 -34.13 -24.56 -23.83
N ALA A 60 -34.49 -25.85 -23.77
CA ALA A 60 -35.87 -26.29 -23.81
C ALA A 60 -36.72 -25.78 -22.62
N LEU A 61 -36.09 -25.54 -21.47
CA LEU A 61 -36.74 -25.01 -20.27
C LEU A 61 -36.74 -23.48 -20.18
N GLY A 62 -36.17 -22.75 -21.14
CA GLY A 62 -35.94 -21.30 -21.08
C GLY A 62 -37.11 -20.47 -20.50
N PRO A 63 -38.34 -20.59 -21.04
CA PRO A 63 -39.50 -19.87 -20.50
C PRO A 63 -39.85 -20.23 -19.05
N LEU A 64 -39.68 -21.50 -18.66
CA LEU A 64 -39.94 -21.95 -17.29
C LEU A 64 -38.86 -21.44 -16.33
N LEU A 65 -37.59 -21.51 -16.73
CA LEU A 65 -36.46 -21.00 -15.98
C LEU A 65 -36.58 -19.49 -15.77
N GLY A 66 -37.01 -18.73 -16.78
CA GLY A 66 -37.26 -17.29 -16.67
C GLY A 66 -38.27 -16.94 -15.57
N ARG A 67 -39.39 -17.68 -15.48
CA ARG A 67 -40.41 -17.45 -14.43
C ARG A 67 -39.92 -17.83 -13.03
N LEU A 68 -39.17 -18.93 -12.91
CA LEU A 68 -38.57 -19.37 -11.65
C LEU A 68 -37.50 -18.37 -11.16
N ALA A 69 -36.61 -17.94 -12.07
CA ALA A 69 -35.58 -16.95 -11.80
C ALA A 69 -36.18 -15.57 -11.47
N GLY A 70 -37.23 -15.17 -12.18
CA GLY A 70 -37.97 -13.93 -11.97
C GLY A 70 -38.78 -13.88 -10.67
N GLY A 71 -38.94 -15.03 -9.99
CA GLY A 71 -39.66 -15.12 -8.71
C GLY A 71 -41.18 -15.26 -8.85
N GLU A 72 -41.70 -15.53 -10.06
CA GLU A 72 -43.13 -15.79 -10.28
C GLU A 72 -43.60 -17.10 -9.67
N MET A 73 -42.67 -18.06 -9.50
CA MET A 73 -42.93 -19.36 -8.87
C MET A 73 -41.70 -19.88 -8.13
N ALA A 74 -41.92 -20.72 -7.11
CA ALA A 74 -40.86 -21.30 -6.29
C ALA A 74 -40.39 -22.68 -6.78
N ALA A 75 -41.28 -23.44 -7.42
CA ALA A 75 -40.94 -24.75 -7.97
C ALA A 75 -41.89 -25.10 -9.12
N ALA A 76 -41.45 -25.99 -9.99
CA ALA A 76 -42.25 -26.54 -11.08
C ALA A 76 -41.86 -27.99 -11.37
N ALA A 77 -42.83 -28.78 -11.82
CA ALA A 77 -42.59 -30.10 -12.39
C ALA A 77 -43.06 -30.11 -13.84
N THR A 78 -42.28 -30.70 -14.74
CA THR A 78 -42.61 -30.77 -16.16
C THR A 78 -41.97 -32.01 -16.79
N GLU A 79 -42.29 -32.28 -18.05
CA GLU A 79 -41.70 -33.38 -18.81
C GLU A 79 -41.21 -32.85 -20.15
N VAL A 80 -39.94 -33.10 -20.46
CA VAL A 80 -39.30 -32.62 -21.70
C VAL A 80 -38.39 -33.72 -22.22
N GLY A 81 -38.58 -34.12 -23.48
CA GLY A 81 -37.68 -35.07 -24.15
C GLY A 81 -37.56 -36.43 -23.45
N GLY A 82 -38.65 -36.92 -22.83
CA GLY A 82 -38.67 -38.18 -22.08
C GLY A 82 -38.10 -38.11 -20.66
N TRP A 83 -37.67 -36.92 -20.21
CA TRP A 83 -37.22 -36.69 -18.85
C TRP A 83 -38.33 -36.09 -18.00
N ARG A 84 -38.56 -36.66 -16.82
CA ARG A 84 -39.38 -36.02 -15.79
C ARG A 84 -38.52 -35.07 -14.97
N LEU A 85 -38.92 -33.81 -14.95
CA LEU A 85 -38.14 -32.70 -14.44
C LEU A 85 -38.78 -32.12 -13.20
N ARG A 86 -37.97 -31.86 -12.18
CA ARG A 86 -38.33 -31.02 -11.03
C ARG A 86 -37.37 -29.84 -10.98
N CYS A 87 -37.93 -28.63 -11.06
CA CYS A 87 -37.19 -27.38 -10.98
C CYS A 87 -37.56 -26.68 -9.66
N GLU A 88 -36.57 -26.23 -8.91
CA GLU A 88 -36.76 -25.51 -7.65
C GLU A 88 -35.92 -24.23 -7.65
N ALA A 89 -36.57 -23.08 -7.50
CA ALA A 89 -35.90 -21.79 -7.40
C ALA A 89 -35.21 -21.69 -6.03
N LEU A 90 -33.94 -21.29 -6.04
CA LEU A 90 -33.09 -21.25 -4.87
C LEU A 90 -32.97 -19.82 -4.34
N GLY A 91 -33.12 -19.67 -3.02
CA GLY A 91 -33.03 -18.39 -2.33
C GLY A 91 -34.24 -17.47 -2.52
N GLN A 92 -34.15 -16.27 -1.95
CA GLN A 92 -35.26 -15.30 -1.93
C GLN A 92 -35.03 -14.09 -2.86
N GLY A 93 -33.77 -13.75 -3.15
CA GLY A 93 -33.40 -12.61 -4.00
C GLY A 93 -33.57 -12.91 -5.49
N VAL A 94 -34.23 -12.01 -6.22
CA VAL A 94 -34.40 -12.08 -7.68
C VAL A 94 -33.23 -11.31 -8.35
N PRO A 95 -32.65 -11.83 -9.45
CA PRO A 95 -33.02 -13.08 -10.12
C PRO A 95 -32.42 -14.32 -9.42
N ARG A 96 -33.22 -15.38 -9.30
CA ARG A 96 -32.90 -16.61 -8.58
C ARG A 96 -32.16 -17.61 -9.47
N ARG A 97 -31.34 -18.45 -8.84
CA ARG A 97 -30.82 -19.68 -9.45
C ARG A 97 -31.87 -20.78 -9.38
N VAL A 98 -31.80 -21.76 -10.27
CA VAL A 98 -32.77 -22.85 -10.33
C VAL A 98 -32.05 -24.19 -10.27
N LEU A 99 -32.41 -25.02 -9.28
CA LEU A 99 -31.99 -26.41 -9.21
C LEU A 99 -32.91 -27.25 -10.10
N VAL A 100 -32.36 -27.87 -11.13
CA VAL A 100 -33.08 -28.75 -12.06
C VAL A 100 -32.66 -30.18 -11.81
N VAL A 101 -33.63 -31.03 -11.53
CA VAL A 101 -33.45 -32.48 -11.34
C VAL A 101 -34.17 -33.19 -12.48
N ALA A 102 -33.45 -34.02 -13.21
CA ALA A 102 -33.91 -34.76 -14.37
C ALA A 102 -33.76 -36.27 -14.16
N GLY A 103 -34.88 -37.00 -14.17
CA GLY A 103 -34.91 -38.46 -14.04
C GLY A 103 -35.90 -39.11 -14.99
N ALA A 104 -35.88 -40.44 -15.05
CA ALA A 104 -36.87 -41.23 -15.81
C ALA A 104 -38.24 -41.22 -15.13
N GLU A 105 -38.28 -41.06 -13.81
CA GLU A 105 -39.50 -41.03 -12.99
C GLU A 105 -39.58 -39.74 -12.18
N ALA A 106 -40.79 -39.41 -11.71
CA ALA A 106 -40.98 -38.26 -10.85
C ALA A 106 -40.42 -38.56 -9.45
N PRO A 107 -39.72 -37.62 -8.80
CA PRO A 107 -39.15 -37.85 -7.48
C PRO A 107 -40.26 -38.11 -6.46
N ASP A 108 -40.10 -39.17 -5.67
CA ASP A 108 -41.00 -39.48 -4.57
C ASP A 108 -40.95 -38.38 -3.47
N PRO A 109 -41.85 -38.40 -2.47
CA PRO A 109 -41.88 -37.38 -1.42
C PRO A 109 -40.60 -37.28 -0.58
N GLU A 110 -39.80 -38.34 -0.51
CA GLU A 110 -38.55 -38.39 0.23
C GLU A 110 -37.40 -37.78 -0.57
N ALA A 111 -37.29 -38.13 -1.85
CA ALA A 111 -36.42 -37.49 -2.84
C ALA A 111 -36.74 -35.99 -2.97
N GLY A 112 -38.02 -35.62 -3.01
CA GLY A 112 -38.46 -34.22 -3.01
C GLY A 112 -37.95 -33.42 -1.81
N ARG A 113 -38.03 -33.99 -0.60
CA ARG A 113 -37.47 -33.36 0.62
C ARG A 113 -35.96 -33.26 0.58
N LEU A 114 -35.27 -34.24 -0.01
CA LEU A 114 -33.82 -34.21 -0.17
C LEU A 114 -33.38 -33.13 -1.16
N ILE A 115 -34.08 -33.00 -2.29
CA ILE A 115 -33.86 -31.96 -3.30
C ILE A 115 -33.98 -30.57 -2.66
N SER A 116 -35.06 -30.29 -1.94
CA SER A 116 -35.25 -28.98 -1.30
C SER A 116 -34.21 -28.68 -0.22
N ARG A 117 -33.80 -29.68 0.57
CA ARG A 117 -32.74 -29.53 1.58
C ARG A 117 -31.38 -29.24 0.95
N THR A 118 -31.01 -30.00 -0.09
CA THR A 118 -29.77 -29.76 -0.84
C THR A 118 -29.81 -28.39 -1.51
N GLY A 119 -30.95 -27.98 -2.09
CA GLY A 119 -31.13 -26.64 -2.64
C GLY A 119 -30.92 -25.52 -1.61
N GLY A 120 -31.45 -25.68 -0.40
CA GLY A 120 -31.20 -24.77 0.72
C GLY A 120 -29.72 -24.70 1.12
N MET A 121 -29.02 -25.83 1.13
CA MET A 121 -27.58 -25.88 1.43
C MET A 121 -26.73 -25.25 0.31
N VAL A 122 -27.04 -25.53 -0.96
CA VAL A 122 -26.40 -24.89 -2.12
C VAL A 122 -26.57 -23.37 -2.04
N THR A 123 -27.77 -22.88 -1.71
CA THR A 123 -28.04 -21.45 -1.51
C THR A 123 -27.11 -20.84 -0.44
N LEU A 124 -26.95 -21.50 0.70
CA LEU A 124 -26.07 -21.02 1.78
C LEU A 124 -24.58 -21.01 1.38
N LEU A 125 -24.12 -22.06 0.68
CA LEU A 125 -22.73 -22.18 0.22
C LEU A 125 -22.37 -21.11 -0.82
N GLN A 126 -23.28 -20.86 -1.76
CA GLN A 126 -23.11 -19.80 -2.76
C GLN A 126 -23.12 -18.42 -2.10
N GLY A 127 -24.08 -18.15 -1.21
CA GLY A 127 -24.14 -16.90 -0.47
C GLY A 127 -22.86 -16.61 0.34
N LEU A 128 -22.27 -17.63 0.96
CA LEU A 128 -20.98 -17.50 1.66
C LEU A 128 -19.83 -17.17 0.70
N THR A 129 -19.81 -17.79 -0.48
CA THR A 129 -18.77 -17.58 -1.49
C THR A 129 -18.86 -16.18 -2.09
N GLU A 130 -20.05 -15.73 -2.42
CA GLU A 130 -20.36 -14.38 -2.89
C GLU A 130 -20.02 -13.33 -1.84
N ALA A 131 -20.43 -13.53 -0.58
CA ALA A 131 -20.08 -12.64 0.53
C ALA A 131 -18.56 -12.53 0.72
N ARG A 132 -17.82 -13.65 0.63
CA ARG A 132 -16.34 -13.64 0.68
C ARG A 132 -15.73 -12.91 -0.51
N ALA A 133 -16.28 -13.11 -1.73
CA ALA A 133 -15.81 -12.42 -2.92
C ALA A 133 -16.05 -10.90 -2.83
N ALA A 134 -17.23 -10.50 -2.38
CA ALA A 134 -17.60 -9.11 -2.12
C ALA A 134 -16.70 -8.48 -1.05
N ALA A 135 -16.47 -9.17 0.08
CA ALA A 135 -15.57 -8.70 1.12
C ALA A 135 -14.13 -8.51 0.62
N ARG A 136 -13.60 -9.46 -0.16
CA ARG A 136 -12.27 -9.32 -0.80
C ARG A 136 -12.23 -8.14 -1.77
N ALA A 137 -13.26 -7.98 -2.61
CA ALA A 137 -13.35 -6.87 -3.56
C ALA A 137 -13.41 -5.52 -2.83
N TYR A 138 -14.19 -5.45 -1.74
CA TYR A 138 -14.26 -4.30 -0.86
C TYR A 138 -12.89 -3.96 -0.25
N HIS A 139 -12.20 -4.92 0.37
CA HIS A 139 -10.88 -4.68 0.95
C HIS A 139 -9.84 -4.26 -0.09
N ARG A 140 -9.89 -4.80 -1.32
CA ARG A 140 -9.02 -4.34 -2.42
C ARG A 140 -9.30 -2.88 -2.78
N LYS A 141 -10.56 -2.49 -2.94
CA LYS A 141 -10.96 -1.10 -3.22
C LYS A 141 -10.55 -0.18 -2.06
N ALA A 142 -10.79 -0.59 -0.82
CA ALA A 142 -10.37 0.16 0.36
C ALA A 142 -8.85 0.37 0.38
N ALA A 143 -8.06 -0.67 0.07
CA ALA A 143 -6.61 -0.54 -0.01
C ALA A 143 -6.16 0.44 -1.10
N GLN A 144 -6.84 0.49 -2.25
CA GLN A 144 -6.58 1.47 -3.30
C GLN A 144 -6.90 2.90 -2.84
N VAL A 145 -8.02 3.11 -2.16
CA VAL A 145 -8.39 4.40 -1.56
C VAL A 145 -7.35 4.82 -0.53
N ARG A 146 -6.93 3.93 0.37
CA ARG A 146 -5.90 4.24 1.37
C ARG A 146 -4.59 4.65 0.73
N LEU A 147 -4.17 3.94 -0.31
CA LEU A 147 -2.98 4.30 -1.06
C LEU A 147 -3.14 5.69 -1.71
N ALA A 148 -4.26 5.98 -2.37
CA ALA A 148 -4.51 7.27 -3.00
C ALA A 148 -4.53 8.44 -1.99
N VAL A 149 -5.11 8.23 -0.80
CA VAL A 149 -5.08 9.20 0.31
C VAL A 149 -3.64 9.44 0.78
N PHE A 150 -2.88 8.38 1.03
CA PHE A 150 -1.46 8.50 1.39
C PHE A 150 -0.66 9.26 0.32
N MET A 151 -0.90 8.98 -0.96
CA MET A 151 -0.20 9.65 -2.06
C MET A 151 -0.50 11.15 -2.15
N ALA A 152 -1.75 11.54 -1.96
CA ALA A 152 -2.13 12.95 -1.90
C ALA A 152 -1.46 13.67 -0.71
N LEU A 153 -1.38 13.01 0.46
CA LEU A 153 -0.68 13.53 1.63
C LEU A 153 0.83 13.63 1.41
N MET A 154 1.47 12.63 0.79
CA MET A 154 2.89 12.66 0.42
C MET A 154 3.22 13.78 -0.59
N ALA A 155 2.27 14.14 -1.47
CA ALA A 155 2.39 15.30 -2.35
C ALA A 155 2.16 16.65 -1.63
N GLY A 156 1.78 16.62 -0.34
CA GLY A 156 1.48 17.81 0.45
C GLY A 156 0.09 18.39 0.18
N ASP A 157 -0.84 17.62 -0.40
CA ASP A 157 -2.19 18.07 -0.76
C ASP A 157 -3.29 17.37 0.08
N PRO A 158 -3.53 17.84 1.32
CA PRO A 158 -4.59 17.28 2.16
C PRO A 158 -5.99 17.52 1.58
N THR A 159 -6.18 18.54 0.73
CA THR A 159 -7.46 18.81 0.06
C THR A 159 -7.77 17.74 -0.98
N LEU A 160 -6.79 17.31 -1.78
CA LEU A 160 -6.91 16.16 -2.67
C LEU A 160 -7.18 14.88 -1.87
N ALA A 161 -6.48 14.67 -0.75
CA ALA A 161 -6.68 13.51 0.11
C ALA A 161 -8.14 13.41 0.61
N ARG A 162 -8.75 14.53 1.02
CA ARG A 162 -10.16 14.59 1.42
C ARG A 162 -11.12 14.32 0.26
N ARG A 163 -10.83 14.83 -0.95
CA ARG A 163 -11.66 14.59 -2.14
C ARG A 163 -11.70 13.12 -2.54
N VAL A 164 -10.58 12.41 -2.43
CA VAL A 164 -10.49 10.97 -2.72
C VAL A 164 -11.45 10.14 -1.83
N THR A 165 -11.74 10.60 -0.61
CA THR A 165 -12.64 9.88 0.31
C THR A 165 -14.13 10.08 0.04
N ALA A 166 -14.50 10.90 -0.95
CA ALA A 166 -15.89 11.13 -1.39
C ALA A 166 -16.90 11.38 -0.24
N GLY A 167 -16.48 12.10 0.81
CA GLY A 167 -17.30 12.43 1.98
C GLY A 167 -17.18 11.49 3.17
N ALA A 168 -16.64 10.27 3.00
CA ALA A 168 -16.45 9.31 4.08
C ALA A 168 -15.07 9.48 4.75
N MET A 169 -14.86 10.68 5.32
CA MET A 169 -13.56 11.17 5.76
C MET A 169 -13.06 10.50 7.06
N PRO A 170 -11.88 9.82 7.03
CA PRO A 170 -11.27 9.20 8.20
C PRO A 170 -10.89 10.25 9.26
N ALA A 171 -10.79 9.84 10.53
CA ALA A 171 -10.39 10.74 11.62
C ALA A 171 -9.03 11.41 11.36
N LEU A 172 -8.10 10.65 10.76
CA LEU A 172 -6.80 11.16 10.31
C LEU A 172 -6.89 12.45 9.49
N LEU A 173 -7.84 12.55 8.55
CA LEU A 173 -7.94 13.72 7.65
C LEU A 173 -8.59 14.94 8.32
N ARG A 174 -9.20 14.77 9.50
CA ARG A 174 -9.75 15.83 10.35
C ARG A 174 -8.72 16.41 11.32
N ALA A 175 -7.69 15.64 11.69
CA ALA A 175 -6.67 16.09 12.64
C ALA A 175 -5.77 17.18 12.03
N ALA A 176 -5.27 18.09 12.87
CA ALA A 176 -4.35 19.13 12.41
C ALA A 176 -2.97 18.55 12.05
N SER A 177 -2.50 17.58 12.83
CA SER A 177 -1.22 16.90 12.70
C SER A 177 -1.38 15.38 12.75
N LEU A 178 -0.37 14.69 12.23
CA LEU A 178 -0.27 13.24 12.20
C LEU A 178 1.15 12.78 12.53
N ARG A 179 1.26 11.51 12.92
CA ARG A 179 2.52 10.77 12.98
C ARG A 179 2.54 9.68 11.93
N VAL A 180 3.72 9.45 11.37
CA VAL A 180 4.00 8.31 10.51
C VAL A 180 4.76 7.27 11.32
N LEU A 181 4.21 6.06 11.38
CA LEU A 181 4.88 4.88 11.90
C LEU A 181 5.28 4.02 10.71
N LEU A 182 6.56 3.71 10.63
CA LEU A 182 7.11 2.84 9.60
C LEU A 182 7.58 1.54 10.25
N LEU A 183 6.77 0.49 10.10
CA LEU A 183 7.11 -0.85 10.54
C LEU A 183 7.87 -1.56 9.42
N ARG A 184 9.04 -2.08 9.75
CA ARG A 184 9.74 -3.09 8.95
C ARG A 184 9.38 -4.48 9.49
N CYS A 185 8.85 -5.32 8.62
CA CYS A 185 8.50 -6.71 8.90
C CYS A 185 9.00 -7.65 7.78
N GLU A 186 8.93 -8.95 8.02
CA GLU A 186 9.24 -9.94 6.97
C GLU A 186 8.21 -9.83 5.82
N PRO A 187 8.63 -9.89 4.55
CA PRO A 187 7.74 -9.73 3.40
C PRO A 187 6.53 -10.65 3.41
N ASP A 188 6.72 -11.92 3.83
CA ASP A 188 5.68 -12.95 3.86
C ASP A 188 4.60 -12.68 4.93
N GLU A 189 4.96 -11.97 6.00
CA GLU A 189 4.05 -11.62 7.10
C GLU A 189 3.33 -10.29 6.86
N ARG A 190 3.81 -9.47 5.91
CA ARG A 190 3.26 -8.14 5.66
C ARG A 190 1.76 -8.14 5.37
N ASP A 191 1.29 -9.06 4.54
CA ASP A 191 -0.13 -9.13 4.16
C ASP A 191 -1.01 -9.58 5.33
N ARG A 192 -0.53 -10.53 6.15
CA ARG A 192 -1.22 -10.96 7.38
C ARG A 192 -1.32 -9.82 8.38
N LEU A 193 -0.23 -9.09 8.60
CA LEU A 193 -0.19 -7.94 9.49
C LEU A 193 -1.09 -6.80 8.98
N ALA A 194 -1.05 -6.49 7.69
CA ALA A 194 -1.95 -5.51 7.10
C ALA A 194 -3.42 -5.90 7.32
N GLN A 195 -3.77 -7.18 7.17
CA GLN A 195 -5.12 -7.65 7.41
C GLN A 195 -5.53 -7.60 8.89
N ARG A 196 -4.61 -7.88 9.81
CA ARG A 196 -4.85 -7.90 11.26
C ARG A 196 -5.03 -6.49 11.85
N TYR A 197 -4.25 -5.52 11.38
CA TYR A 197 -4.19 -4.18 11.97
C TYR A 197 -4.91 -3.12 11.14
N GLN A 198 -5.34 -3.41 9.90
CA GLN A 198 -6.19 -2.48 9.17
C GLN A 198 -7.56 -2.35 9.82
N ASP A 199 -8.17 -1.19 9.62
CA ASP A 199 -9.55 -0.93 10.00
C ASP A 199 -10.52 -1.97 9.38
N PRO A 200 -11.38 -2.63 10.19
CA PRO A 200 -12.42 -3.53 9.71
C PRO A 200 -13.39 -2.83 8.73
N ALA A 201 -13.65 -1.54 8.92
CA ALA A 201 -14.44 -0.71 8.02
C ALA A 201 -13.62 -0.23 6.80
N GLY A 202 -12.50 -0.88 6.50
CA GLY A 202 -11.68 -0.63 5.31
C GLY A 202 -10.75 0.56 5.46
N PHE A 203 -11.26 1.79 5.46
CA PHE A 203 -10.44 3.00 5.49
C PHE A 203 -11.00 4.12 6.39
N HIS A 204 -12.08 3.86 7.13
CA HIS A 204 -12.76 4.85 7.96
C HIS A 204 -12.22 4.93 9.40
N GLY A 205 -11.30 4.04 9.75
CA GLY A 205 -10.72 3.92 11.06
C GLY A 205 -9.90 5.13 11.50
N PRO A 206 -9.35 5.06 12.72
CA PRO A 206 -8.67 6.18 13.35
C PRO A 206 -7.40 6.58 12.58
N GLY A 207 -6.68 5.60 12.02
CA GLY A 207 -5.49 5.81 11.20
C GLY A 207 -5.59 5.20 9.80
N LEU A 208 -4.53 5.38 9.03
CA LEU A 208 -4.39 4.88 7.67
C LEU A 208 -3.23 3.90 7.58
N LEU A 209 -3.53 2.62 7.38
CA LEU A 209 -2.52 1.57 7.19
C LEU A 209 -2.36 1.25 5.70
N VAL A 210 -1.14 1.42 5.19
CA VAL A 210 -0.78 1.28 3.78
C VAL A 210 0.42 0.34 3.65
N ARG A 211 0.31 -0.64 2.76
CA ARG A 211 1.46 -1.45 2.33
C ARG A 211 2.36 -0.57 1.48
N CYS A 212 3.65 -0.50 1.78
CA CYS A 212 4.56 0.23 0.92
C CYS A 212 4.68 -0.50 -0.43
N PRO A 213 4.35 0.13 -1.57
CA PRO A 213 4.45 -0.52 -2.88
C PRO A 213 5.88 -0.42 -3.47
N VAL A 214 6.79 0.22 -2.73
CA VAL A 214 8.21 0.35 -3.09
C VAL A 214 9.04 -0.71 -2.38
N TYR A 215 8.84 -0.86 -1.07
CA TYR A 215 9.60 -1.76 -0.21
C TYR A 215 8.68 -2.86 0.34
N GLU A 216 8.99 -4.12 0.03
CA GLU A 216 8.15 -5.27 0.37
C GLU A 216 8.12 -5.58 1.86
N GLU A 217 9.12 -5.09 2.60
CA GLU A 217 9.24 -5.22 4.06
C GLU A 217 8.55 -4.09 4.85
N HIS A 218 7.97 -3.08 4.19
CA HIS A 218 7.44 -1.90 4.89
C HIS A 218 5.91 -1.85 4.97
N LEU A 219 5.40 -1.61 6.18
CA LEU A 219 4.05 -1.13 6.46
C LEU A 219 4.12 0.31 6.96
N ILE A 220 3.32 1.17 6.33
CA ILE A 220 3.24 2.60 6.62
C ILE A 220 1.90 2.84 7.33
N CYS A 221 1.95 3.34 8.56
CA CYS A 221 0.77 3.67 9.34
C CYS A 221 0.75 5.17 9.64
N LEU A 222 -0.30 5.87 9.25
CA LEU A 222 -0.49 7.27 9.61
C LEU A 222 -1.54 7.32 10.71
N ILE A 223 -1.23 7.96 11.83
CA ILE A 223 -2.15 8.14 12.94
C ILE A 223 -2.36 9.63 13.22
N PRO A 224 -3.58 10.06 13.58
CA PRO A 224 -3.80 11.42 14.06
C PRO A 224 -3.14 11.60 15.42
N GLU A 225 -2.47 12.74 15.60
CA GLU A 225 -1.81 13.04 16.86
C GLU A 225 -2.82 13.24 18.00
N GLY A 226 -2.46 12.78 19.20
CA GLY A 226 -3.24 13.01 20.42
C GLY A 226 -4.57 12.23 20.47
N THR A 227 -4.65 11.10 19.77
CA THR A 227 -5.82 10.21 19.80
C THR A 227 -5.49 8.91 20.52
N ALA A 228 -6.40 8.47 21.40
CA ALA A 228 -6.21 7.25 22.17
C ALA A 228 -6.02 6.02 21.26
N GLU A 229 -6.74 5.96 20.14
CA GLU A 229 -6.62 4.87 19.18
C GLU A 229 -5.27 4.89 18.43
N GLY A 230 -4.73 6.08 18.16
CA GLY A 230 -3.40 6.23 17.57
C GLY A 230 -2.29 5.76 18.52
N ASP A 231 -2.39 6.13 19.79
CA ASP A 231 -1.46 5.71 20.84
C ASP A 231 -1.56 4.20 21.08
N GLU A 232 -2.78 3.64 21.08
CA GLU A 232 -3.00 2.21 21.20
C GLU A 232 -2.37 1.43 20.03
N LEU A 233 -2.56 1.89 18.79
CA LEU A 233 -1.92 1.26 17.63
C LEU A 233 -0.39 1.33 17.75
N THR A 234 0.17 2.46 18.18
CA THR A 234 1.61 2.61 18.43
C THR A 234 2.10 1.59 19.44
N ALA A 235 1.42 1.45 20.58
CA ALA A 235 1.76 0.48 21.62
C ALA A 235 1.65 -0.97 21.12
N ARG A 236 0.62 -1.30 20.34
CA ARG A 236 0.43 -2.63 19.74
C ARG A 236 1.55 -2.97 18.75
N LEU A 237 1.96 -2.03 17.89
CA LEU A 237 3.08 -2.25 16.96
C LEU A 237 4.41 -2.37 17.69
N ALA A 238 4.63 -1.59 18.76
CA ALA A 238 5.81 -1.74 19.61
C ALA A 238 5.86 -3.11 20.31
N ALA A 239 4.72 -3.62 20.80
CA ALA A 239 4.63 -4.96 21.36
C ALA A 239 4.97 -6.04 20.31
N LEU A 240 4.42 -5.91 19.09
CA LEU A 240 4.73 -6.80 17.98
C LEU A 240 6.23 -6.82 17.65
N VAL A 241 6.91 -5.67 17.66
CA VAL A 241 8.36 -5.61 17.44
C VAL A 241 9.13 -6.39 18.52
N ARG A 242 8.71 -6.30 19.79
CA ARG A 242 9.35 -7.06 20.88
C ARG A 242 9.19 -8.58 20.69
N GLU A 243 8.04 -9.03 20.21
CA GLU A 243 7.73 -10.44 19.96
C GLU A 243 8.47 -11.02 18.74
N HIS A 244 8.82 -10.18 17.75
CA HIS A 244 9.43 -10.62 16.50
C HIS A 244 10.84 -10.03 16.28
N PRO A 245 11.93 -10.79 16.51
CA PRO A 245 13.32 -10.31 16.42
C PRO A 245 13.73 -9.65 15.08
N GLY A 246 13.08 -10.02 13.97
CA GLY A 246 13.34 -9.43 12.64
C GLY A 246 12.71 -8.05 12.43
N TYR A 247 11.81 -7.61 13.31
CA TYR A 247 11.02 -6.40 13.10
C TYR A 247 11.70 -5.17 13.71
N ALA A 248 11.39 -4.00 13.16
CA ALA A 248 11.78 -2.71 13.72
C ALA A 248 10.74 -1.63 13.38
N LEU A 249 10.60 -0.62 14.24
CA LEU A 249 9.63 0.45 14.10
C LEU A 249 10.31 1.81 14.22
N GLY A 250 10.16 2.63 13.18
CA GLY A 250 10.49 4.06 13.22
C GLY A 250 9.22 4.90 13.36
N VAL A 251 9.25 5.91 14.21
CA VAL A 251 8.10 6.80 14.45
C VAL A 251 8.53 8.26 14.22
N SER A 252 7.78 9.02 13.41
CA SER A 252 8.03 10.44 13.20
C SER A 252 7.64 11.30 14.40
N ALA A 253 8.06 12.57 14.39
CA ALA A 253 7.39 13.60 15.18
C ALA A 253 5.97 13.86 14.65
N ALA A 254 5.15 14.54 15.44
CA ALA A 254 3.83 14.98 15.01
C ALA A 254 3.96 16.20 14.09
N LEU A 255 3.57 16.04 12.82
CA LEU A 255 3.69 17.08 11.81
C LEU A 255 2.34 17.39 11.15
N PRO A 256 2.13 18.61 10.63
CA PRO A 256 0.93 18.94 9.87
C PRO A 256 0.74 18.01 8.66
N GLN A 257 -0.51 17.75 8.25
CA GLN A 257 -0.80 16.83 7.11
C GLN A 257 -0.03 17.17 5.82
N ARG A 258 0.18 18.47 5.54
CA ARG A 258 0.95 18.93 4.37
C ARG A 258 2.43 18.52 4.39
N ALA A 259 2.97 18.20 5.57
CA ALA A 259 4.35 17.77 5.80
C ALA A 259 4.46 16.23 5.93
N THR A 260 3.51 15.46 5.39
CA THR A 260 3.55 13.98 5.47
C THR A 260 4.81 13.39 4.83
N ALA A 261 5.36 14.01 3.78
CA ALA A 261 6.62 13.57 3.18
C ALA A 261 7.79 13.67 4.17
N GLU A 262 7.88 14.80 4.88
CA GLU A 262 8.87 15.00 5.93
C GLU A 262 8.66 14.01 7.09
N ALA A 263 7.42 13.80 7.53
CA ALA A 263 7.09 12.81 8.55
C ALA A 263 7.51 11.40 8.13
N TYR A 264 7.29 11.03 6.86
CA TYR A 264 7.75 9.76 6.32
C TYR A 264 9.27 9.64 6.33
N ASP A 265 10.01 10.68 5.96
CA ASP A 265 11.46 10.70 6.00
C ASP A 265 12.00 10.65 7.44
N GLN A 266 11.38 11.35 8.40
CA GLN A 266 11.69 11.22 9.83
C GLN A 266 11.48 9.79 10.34
N ALA A 267 10.37 9.15 9.97
CA ALA A 267 10.11 7.75 10.34
C ALA A 267 11.14 6.78 9.73
N ARG A 268 11.66 7.06 8.52
CA ARG A 268 12.74 6.27 7.91
C ARG A 268 14.07 6.44 8.63
N HIS A 269 14.43 7.67 9.00
CA HIS A 269 15.63 7.92 9.81
C HIS A 269 15.53 7.20 11.16
N ALA A 270 14.38 7.33 11.84
CA ALA A 270 14.12 6.62 13.07
C ALA A 270 14.19 5.10 12.89
N LEU A 271 13.67 4.55 11.77
CA LEU A 271 13.75 3.13 11.46
C LEU A 271 15.21 2.67 11.21
N ALA A 272 16.03 3.48 10.55
CA ALA A 272 17.45 3.17 10.35
C ALA A 272 18.19 3.05 11.69
N VAL A 273 17.88 3.92 12.66
CA VAL A 273 18.39 3.81 14.04
C VAL A 273 17.80 2.58 14.74
N ALA A 274 16.49 2.38 14.64
CA ALA A 274 15.76 1.29 15.31
C ALA A 274 16.32 -0.10 14.94
N ARG A 275 16.67 -0.32 13.67
CA ARG A 275 17.24 -1.61 13.22
C ARG A 275 18.52 -2.02 13.95
N ASN A 276 19.19 -1.08 14.59
CA ASN A 276 20.47 -1.29 15.28
C ASN A 276 20.37 -1.04 16.80
N SER A 277 19.21 -0.60 17.29
CA SER A 277 18.97 -0.42 18.72
C SER A 277 18.47 -1.72 19.35
N ARG A 278 18.68 -1.87 20.67
CA ARG A 278 18.20 -3.05 21.40
C ARG A 278 16.67 -3.12 21.44
N GLU A 279 16.02 -1.97 21.59
CA GLU A 279 14.56 -1.87 21.70
C GLU A 279 13.86 -2.02 20.35
N ARG A 280 14.57 -1.74 19.25
CA ARG A 280 14.06 -1.82 17.86
C ARG A 280 12.82 -0.97 17.58
N VAL A 281 12.49 -0.07 18.49
CA VAL A 281 11.46 0.96 18.35
C VAL A 281 12.13 2.28 18.65
N VAL A 282 12.10 3.21 17.70
CA VAL A 282 12.71 4.53 17.87
C VAL A 282 11.75 5.59 17.37
N GLY A 283 11.50 6.59 18.21
CA GLY A 283 10.88 7.84 17.80
C GLY A 283 11.94 8.82 17.32
N TYR A 284 11.59 9.65 16.34
CA TYR A 284 12.42 10.76 15.90
C TYR A 284 12.60 11.74 17.06
N GLN A 285 13.84 11.95 17.52
CA GLN A 285 14.15 12.75 18.72
C GLN A 285 14.46 14.23 18.42
N GLY A 286 13.87 14.81 17.38
CA GLY A 286 13.89 16.27 17.20
C GLY A 286 15.27 16.88 16.98
N GLN A 287 16.14 16.23 16.18
CA GLN A 287 17.15 17.03 15.49
C GLN A 287 16.41 17.91 14.51
N ASP A 288 16.52 19.22 14.63
CA ASP A 288 15.90 20.11 13.65
C ASP A 288 16.47 19.76 12.27
N PRO A 289 15.61 19.48 11.28
CA PRO A 289 16.08 19.23 9.94
C PRO A 289 16.75 20.51 9.41
N LEU A 290 17.64 20.37 8.42
CA LEU A 290 18.46 21.48 7.96
C LEU A 290 17.61 22.70 7.61
N GLU A 291 16.49 22.49 6.93
CA GLU A 291 15.52 23.53 6.56
C GLU A 291 15.02 24.38 7.73
N ALA A 292 14.88 23.82 8.93
CA ALA A 292 14.43 24.54 10.12
C ALA A 292 15.56 25.38 10.75
N LEU A 293 16.82 25.04 10.46
CA LEU A 293 18.01 25.72 10.97
C LEU A 293 18.52 26.84 10.06
N LEU A 294 18.07 26.87 8.80
CA LEU A 294 18.43 27.95 7.87
C LEU A 294 17.69 29.25 8.24
N PRO A 295 18.31 30.42 8.02
CA PRO A 295 17.62 31.71 8.18
C PRO A 295 16.36 31.74 7.30
N SER A 296 15.18 31.76 7.92
CA SER A 296 13.92 31.40 7.25
C SER A 296 13.60 32.31 6.07
N GLU A 297 13.81 33.62 6.19
CA GLU A 297 13.54 34.59 5.13
C GLU A 297 14.47 34.40 3.92
N GLN A 298 15.79 34.33 4.15
CA GLN A 298 16.75 34.06 3.08
C GLN A 298 16.57 32.69 2.44
N ALA A 299 16.28 31.65 3.22
CA ALA A 299 16.06 30.31 2.71
C ALA A 299 14.78 30.24 1.86
N GLN A 300 13.71 30.91 2.29
CA GLN A 300 12.48 31.04 1.49
C GLN A 300 12.71 31.88 0.23
N ALA A 301 13.44 32.99 0.30
CA ALA A 301 13.77 33.82 -0.86
C ALA A 301 14.58 33.03 -1.89
N TRP A 302 15.61 32.28 -1.44
CA TRP A 302 16.38 31.36 -2.26
C TRP A 302 15.49 30.29 -2.89
N ALA A 303 14.66 29.59 -2.10
CA ALA A 303 13.79 28.54 -2.59
C ALA A 303 12.78 29.07 -3.62
N ARG A 304 12.19 30.25 -3.39
CA ARG A 304 11.28 30.91 -4.35
C ARG A 304 12.00 31.26 -5.65
N SER A 305 13.21 31.82 -5.56
CA SER A 305 14.02 32.14 -6.75
C SER A 305 14.38 30.88 -7.53
N PHE A 306 14.83 29.84 -6.84
CA PHE A 306 15.21 28.54 -7.42
C PHE A 306 14.02 27.82 -8.08
N LEU A 307 12.85 27.83 -7.45
CA LEU A 307 11.65 27.14 -7.95
C LEU A 307 10.82 27.97 -8.92
N ARG A 308 11.10 29.27 -9.09
CA ARG A 308 10.35 30.18 -9.99
C ARG A 308 10.14 29.59 -11.39
N PRO A 309 11.13 28.95 -12.05
CA PRO A 309 10.93 28.38 -13.38
C PRO A 309 9.88 27.26 -13.44
N LEU A 310 9.53 26.63 -12.31
CA LEU A 310 8.46 25.62 -12.26
C LEU A 310 7.05 26.22 -12.35
N GLY A 311 6.89 27.55 -12.28
CA GLY A 311 5.58 28.19 -12.38
C GLY A 311 4.82 27.90 -13.67
N VAL A 312 5.53 27.55 -14.76
CA VAL A 312 4.94 27.16 -16.05
C VAL A 312 4.70 25.65 -16.19
N VAL A 313 5.19 24.86 -15.24
CA VAL A 313 5.12 23.40 -15.26
C VAL A 313 3.81 22.95 -14.58
N PRO A 314 3.06 21.96 -15.12
CA PRO A 314 1.85 21.47 -14.49
C PRO A 314 2.07 21.01 -13.05
N LYS A 315 1.15 21.34 -12.13
CA LYS A 315 1.23 20.92 -10.71
C LYS A 315 1.49 19.41 -10.55
N LEU A 316 0.80 18.59 -11.33
CA LEU A 316 1.00 17.13 -11.32
C LEU A 316 2.46 16.73 -11.58
N THR A 317 3.15 17.42 -12.49
CA THR A 317 4.57 17.16 -12.80
C THR A 317 5.46 17.47 -11.59
N VAL A 318 5.16 18.53 -10.85
CA VAL A 318 5.86 18.86 -9.59
C VAL A 318 5.56 17.82 -8.52
N ASP A 319 4.31 17.37 -8.38
CA ASP A 319 3.90 16.35 -7.42
C ASP A 319 4.57 14.99 -7.70
N VAL A 320 4.63 14.57 -8.97
CA VAL A 320 5.38 13.38 -9.41
C VAL A 320 6.86 13.51 -9.06
N THR A 321 7.43 14.70 -9.23
CA THR A 321 8.84 14.95 -8.91
C THR A 321 9.10 14.90 -7.41
N ARG A 322 8.22 15.48 -6.58
CA ARG A 322 8.29 15.36 -5.10
C ARG A 322 8.36 13.89 -4.68
N LEU A 323 7.50 13.05 -5.23
CA LEU A 323 7.50 11.60 -4.96
C LEU A 323 8.79 10.92 -5.43
N ALA A 324 9.35 11.34 -6.56
CA ALA A 324 10.59 10.79 -7.12
C ALA A 324 11.86 11.22 -6.37
N LEU A 325 11.79 12.23 -5.50
CA LEU A 325 12.86 12.59 -4.58
C LEU A 325 12.88 11.68 -3.34
N THR A 326 11.73 11.08 -2.98
CA THR A 326 11.60 10.16 -1.84
C THR A 326 11.70 8.68 -2.26
N PHE A 327 11.17 8.35 -3.45
CA PHE A 327 11.05 6.98 -3.95
C PHE A 327 11.78 6.78 -5.30
N PRO A 328 12.31 5.57 -5.58
CA PRO A 328 12.82 5.24 -6.90
C PRO A 328 11.75 5.44 -7.99
N ARG A 329 12.15 5.84 -9.20
CA ARG A 329 11.24 6.08 -10.35
C ARG A 329 10.29 4.91 -10.63
N ALA A 330 10.78 3.68 -10.54
CA ALA A 330 9.97 2.47 -10.71
C ALA A 330 8.92 2.32 -9.58
N GLY A 331 9.27 2.74 -8.37
CA GLY A 331 8.35 2.82 -7.24
C GLY A 331 7.26 3.87 -7.48
N VAL A 332 7.62 5.08 -7.93
CA VAL A 332 6.67 6.14 -8.29
C VAL A 332 5.69 5.70 -9.38
N ALA A 333 6.18 5.01 -10.41
CA ALA A 333 5.34 4.45 -11.47
C ALA A 333 4.29 3.48 -10.91
N ARG A 334 4.70 2.56 -10.01
CA ARG A 334 3.78 1.64 -9.32
C ARG A 334 2.81 2.37 -8.39
N LEU A 335 3.30 3.37 -7.65
CA LEU A 335 2.51 4.19 -6.72
C LEU A 335 1.35 4.91 -7.44
N LEU A 336 1.62 5.46 -8.62
CA LEU A 336 0.67 6.26 -9.39
C LEU A 336 -0.12 5.46 -10.43
N GLY A 337 0.19 4.18 -10.64
CA GLY A 337 -0.45 3.37 -11.68
C GLY A 337 -0.13 3.84 -13.10
N ILE A 338 1.02 4.49 -13.30
CA ILE A 338 1.47 5.02 -14.61
C ILE A 338 2.74 4.30 -15.08
N SER A 339 3.12 4.52 -16.35
CA SER A 339 4.35 3.92 -16.88
C SER A 339 5.61 4.61 -16.32
N ARG A 340 6.73 3.87 -16.26
CA ARG A 340 8.05 4.43 -15.91
C ARG A 340 8.49 5.54 -16.89
N ASN A 341 8.03 5.46 -18.14
CA ASN A 341 8.29 6.47 -19.17
C ASN A 341 7.56 7.77 -18.85
N THR A 342 6.31 7.69 -18.37
CA THR A 342 5.53 8.85 -17.92
C THR A 342 6.21 9.56 -16.76
N VAL A 343 6.68 8.82 -15.74
CA VAL A 343 7.49 9.40 -14.65
C VAL A 343 8.74 10.08 -15.20
N THR A 344 9.43 9.44 -16.14
CA THR A 344 10.65 10.00 -16.75
C THR A 344 10.35 11.28 -17.55
N ALA A 345 9.21 11.37 -18.23
CA ALA A 345 8.79 12.58 -18.95
C ALA A 345 8.56 13.75 -17.98
N HIS A 346 7.82 13.51 -16.89
CA HIS A 346 7.63 14.53 -15.84
C HIS A 346 8.97 15.03 -15.27
N LEU A 347 9.90 14.13 -14.98
CA LEU A 347 11.23 14.52 -14.48
C LEU A 347 12.01 15.34 -15.52
N ARG A 348 11.95 14.98 -16.81
CA ARG A 348 12.61 15.74 -17.88
C ARG A 348 12.04 17.14 -18.05
N ASP A 349 10.74 17.31 -17.84
CA ASP A 349 10.12 18.64 -17.90
C ASP A 349 10.60 19.53 -16.76
N VAL A 350 10.76 18.97 -15.54
CA VAL A 350 11.38 19.68 -14.42
C VAL A 350 12.86 19.97 -14.67
N GLU A 351 13.63 19.00 -15.16
CA GLU A 351 15.04 19.17 -15.55
C GLU A 351 15.20 20.32 -16.55
N ARG A 352 14.35 20.37 -17.58
CA ARG A 352 14.36 21.44 -18.59
C ARG A 352 13.99 22.80 -18.00
N ALA A 353 12.96 22.86 -17.17
CA ALA A 353 12.51 24.11 -16.57
C ALA A 353 13.56 24.71 -15.63
N LEU A 354 14.22 23.87 -14.82
CA LEU A 354 15.21 24.30 -13.83
C LEU A 354 16.65 24.35 -14.38
N GLY A 355 16.91 23.81 -15.57
CA GLY A 355 18.26 23.72 -16.13
C GLY A 355 19.20 22.81 -15.32
N LEU A 356 18.69 21.73 -14.73
CA LEU A 356 19.45 20.80 -13.89
C LEU A 356 19.32 19.35 -14.34
N ASP A 357 20.19 18.47 -13.84
CA ASP A 357 20.14 17.02 -14.08
C ASP A 357 19.65 16.29 -12.83
N LEU A 358 18.43 15.74 -12.83
CA LEU A 358 17.91 14.98 -11.70
C LEU A 358 18.51 13.58 -11.59
N ARG A 359 19.44 13.20 -12.46
CA ARG A 359 20.32 12.06 -12.20
C ARG A 359 21.39 12.43 -11.18
N ASP A 360 21.80 13.70 -11.08
CA ASP A 360 22.76 14.18 -10.09
C ASP A 360 22.15 14.26 -8.68
N VAL A 361 22.85 13.67 -7.71
CA VAL A 361 22.43 13.61 -6.31
C VAL A 361 22.48 14.97 -5.65
N GLY A 362 23.42 15.82 -6.06
CA GLY A 362 23.52 17.21 -5.61
C GLY A 362 22.30 18.02 -6.01
N SER A 363 21.92 17.93 -7.28
CA SER A 363 20.76 18.59 -7.88
C SER A 363 19.45 18.12 -7.24
N ARG A 364 19.31 16.82 -7.00
CA ARG A 364 18.17 16.26 -6.25
C ARG A 364 18.12 16.76 -4.80
N ALA A 365 19.25 16.81 -4.10
CA ALA A 365 19.31 17.30 -2.72
C ALA A 365 18.95 18.80 -2.64
N SER A 366 19.44 19.61 -3.58
CA SER A 366 19.10 21.03 -3.67
C SER A 366 17.61 21.24 -3.99
N LEU A 367 17.05 20.49 -4.94
CA LEU A 367 15.63 20.56 -5.26
C LEU A 367 14.75 20.11 -4.08
N ALA A 368 15.12 19.02 -3.40
CA ALA A 368 14.41 18.54 -2.22
C ALA A 368 14.37 19.60 -1.11
N LEU A 369 15.51 20.23 -0.81
CA LEU A 369 15.60 21.30 0.18
C LEU A 369 14.78 22.53 -0.22
N ALA A 370 14.86 22.96 -1.48
CA ALA A 370 14.06 24.08 -1.98
C ALA A 370 12.56 23.80 -1.83
N LEU A 371 12.11 22.58 -2.17
CA LEU A 371 10.71 22.16 -2.08
C LEU A 371 10.21 22.00 -0.64
N ALA A 372 11.11 21.76 0.33
CA ALA A 372 10.81 21.68 1.76
C ALA A 372 10.70 23.07 2.41
N VAL A 373 11.62 23.98 2.06
CA VAL A 373 11.64 25.36 2.60
C VAL A 373 10.57 26.25 1.95
N ALA A 374 10.13 25.93 0.73
CA ALA A 374 9.14 26.73 0.01
C ALA A 374 7.76 26.72 0.70
N VAL A 375 7.50 27.75 1.51
CA VAL A 375 6.18 28.05 2.06
C VAL A 375 5.48 29.10 1.18
N PRO A 376 4.20 28.92 0.82
CA PRO A 376 3.42 29.98 0.18
C PRO A 376 3.28 31.17 1.15
N ARG A 377 3.87 32.32 0.83
CA ARG A 377 3.61 33.61 1.48
C ARG A 377 3.12 34.61 0.44
N ALA A 378 2.17 35.45 0.85
CA ALA A 378 1.79 36.64 0.08
C ALA A 378 2.98 37.61 0.02
N ASP A 379 3.07 38.33 -1.09
CA ASP A 379 4.17 39.19 -1.50
C ASP A 379 4.77 40.01 -0.34
N ASP A 380 6.08 39.88 -0.17
CA ASP A 380 6.89 40.78 0.64
C ASP A 380 8.14 41.14 -0.16
N GLU A 381 8.47 42.43 -0.18
CA GLU A 381 9.72 42.96 -0.74
C GLU A 381 10.89 42.24 -0.05
N SER A 382 11.54 41.35 -0.78
CA SER A 382 12.57 40.46 -0.23
C SER A 382 13.96 41.00 -0.57
N GLU A 383 14.86 40.99 0.42
CA GLU A 383 16.31 41.08 0.19
C GLU A 383 16.75 40.13 -0.94
N PRO A 384 17.85 40.45 -1.66
CA PRO A 384 18.38 39.58 -2.70
C PRO A 384 18.63 38.17 -2.13
N PRO A 385 18.19 37.11 -2.84
CA PRO A 385 18.30 35.75 -2.31
C PRO A 385 19.77 35.38 -2.20
N ARG A 386 20.17 34.89 -1.02
CA ARG A 386 21.48 34.24 -0.85
C ARG A 386 21.53 32.98 -1.71
N THR A 387 22.74 32.62 -2.14
CA THR A 387 22.97 31.34 -2.80
C THR A 387 22.83 30.20 -1.79
N LEU A 388 22.57 28.98 -2.28
CA LEU A 388 22.54 27.80 -1.40
C LEU A 388 23.87 27.62 -0.65
N GLU A 389 25.00 27.91 -1.29
CA GLU A 389 26.32 27.78 -0.68
C GLU A 389 26.48 28.72 0.53
N GLU A 390 26.00 29.96 0.41
CA GLU A 390 26.00 30.91 1.52
C GLU A 390 25.07 30.47 2.67
N LEU A 391 23.93 29.87 2.35
CA LEU A 391 23.01 29.30 3.36
C LEU A 391 23.66 28.13 4.12
N LEU A 392 24.32 27.23 3.40
CA LEU A 392 25.00 26.07 3.99
C LEU A 392 26.23 26.46 4.83
N ARG A 393 26.81 27.64 4.60
CA ARG A 393 27.94 28.18 5.38
C ARG A 393 27.52 28.96 6.62
N THR A 394 26.22 29.12 6.88
CA THR A 394 25.76 29.73 8.14
C THR A 394 26.23 28.93 9.34
N PRO A 395 26.52 29.57 10.50
CA PRO A 395 27.01 28.86 11.68
C PRO A 395 26.11 27.69 12.13
N ALA A 396 24.79 27.86 12.03
CA ALA A 396 23.81 26.82 12.36
C ALA A 396 23.90 25.62 11.41
N ALA A 397 23.95 25.85 10.09
CA ALA A 397 24.09 24.78 9.10
C ALA A 397 25.42 24.03 9.23
N VAL A 398 26.53 24.74 9.49
CA VAL A 398 27.84 24.12 9.72
C VAL A 398 27.85 23.31 11.02
N ALA A 399 27.24 23.80 12.09
CA ALA A 399 27.12 23.08 13.36
C ALA A 399 26.30 21.79 13.19
N TRP A 400 25.17 21.88 12.50
CA TRP A 400 24.35 20.72 12.14
C TRP A 400 25.14 19.69 11.33
N ALA A 401 25.85 20.13 10.29
CA ALA A 401 26.62 19.26 9.43
C ALA A 401 27.76 18.55 10.18
N ARG A 402 28.43 19.29 11.08
CA ARG A 402 29.46 18.72 11.96
C ARG A 402 28.86 17.69 12.91
N ALA A 403 27.74 18.01 13.56
CA ALA A 403 27.06 17.09 14.46
C ALA A 403 26.59 15.80 13.75
N LEU A 404 26.06 15.92 12.53
CA LEU A 404 25.67 14.77 11.71
C LEU A 404 26.89 13.88 11.38
N LEU A 405 28.02 14.47 11.00
CA LEU A 405 29.22 13.72 10.58
C LEU A 405 30.11 13.30 11.74
N ASP A 406 29.86 13.77 12.96
CA ASP A 406 30.69 13.54 14.14
C ASP A 406 30.84 12.05 14.53
N PRO A 407 29.79 11.21 14.48
CA PRO A 407 29.91 9.78 14.77
C PRO A 407 30.94 9.06 13.90
N LEU A 408 31.16 9.51 12.66
CA LEU A 408 32.16 8.92 11.77
C LEU A 408 33.59 9.24 12.23
N ARG A 409 33.81 10.43 12.80
CA ARG A 409 35.14 10.86 13.29
C ARG A 409 35.55 10.04 14.51
N HIS A 410 34.59 9.74 15.39
CA HIS A 410 34.80 8.99 16.62
C HIS A 410 34.69 7.47 16.46
N SER A 411 34.38 6.97 15.25
CA SER A 411 34.19 5.54 14.99
C SER A 411 35.48 4.70 14.98
N GLY A 412 36.65 5.34 14.91
CA GLY A 412 37.92 4.65 14.65
C GLY A 412 38.09 4.16 13.21
N HIS A 413 37.14 4.46 12.32
CA HIS A 413 37.10 4.03 10.92
C HIS A 413 37.13 5.23 9.95
N PRO A 414 38.28 5.91 9.77
CA PRO A 414 38.39 7.09 8.92
C PRO A 414 38.02 6.80 7.45
N GLU A 415 38.15 5.55 7.00
CA GLU A 415 37.78 5.11 5.66
C GLU A 415 36.28 5.25 5.37
N LEU A 416 35.42 5.31 6.39
CA LEU A 416 33.98 5.50 6.19
C LEU A 416 33.68 6.89 5.62
N ARG A 417 34.25 7.95 6.22
CA ARG A 417 34.06 9.32 5.72
C ARG A 417 34.60 9.46 4.29
N ALA A 418 35.79 8.95 4.02
CA ALA A 418 36.38 8.97 2.68
C ALA A 418 35.50 8.21 1.66
N THR A 419 34.94 7.06 2.06
CA THR A 419 34.03 6.29 1.20
C THR A 419 32.73 7.06 0.92
N LEU A 420 32.15 7.73 1.92
CA LEU A 420 30.95 8.55 1.74
C LEU A 420 31.18 9.75 0.81
N SER A 421 32.28 10.49 0.99
CA SER A 421 32.64 11.59 0.09
C SER A 421 32.81 11.09 -1.35
N ALA A 422 33.63 10.06 -1.57
CA ALA A 422 33.82 9.48 -2.91
C ALA A 422 32.53 8.93 -3.51
N TRP A 423 31.61 8.44 -2.68
CA TRP A 423 30.31 7.93 -3.09
C TRP A 423 29.37 9.04 -3.55
N ILE A 424 29.30 10.15 -2.81
CA ILE A 424 28.55 11.34 -3.22
C ILE A 424 29.15 11.94 -4.49
N ASP A 425 30.48 12.06 -4.60
CA ASP A 425 31.17 12.53 -5.80
C ASP A 425 30.94 11.62 -7.01
N ALA A 426 30.70 10.32 -6.76
CA ALA A 426 30.34 9.33 -7.77
C ALA A 426 28.84 9.29 -8.05
N ASN A 427 28.09 10.29 -7.56
CA ASN A 427 26.66 10.45 -7.70
C ASN A 427 25.88 9.26 -7.11
N ALA A 428 26.21 8.91 -5.87
CA ALA A 428 25.65 7.80 -5.11
C ALA A 428 25.73 6.41 -5.79
N ASP A 429 26.70 6.22 -6.69
CA ASP A 429 26.91 4.95 -7.42
C ASP A 429 28.01 4.11 -6.78
N ALA A 430 27.62 2.98 -6.18
CA ALA A 430 28.56 2.10 -5.49
C ALA A 430 29.61 1.45 -6.41
N GLN A 431 29.30 1.22 -7.70
CA GLN A 431 30.24 0.65 -8.65
C GLN A 431 31.30 1.68 -9.07
N ARG A 432 30.88 2.92 -9.39
CA ARG A 432 31.81 4.00 -9.68
C ARG A 432 32.69 4.35 -8.48
N THR A 433 32.12 4.32 -7.28
CA THR A 433 32.86 4.51 -6.01
C THR A 433 33.91 3.43 -5.82
N ALA A 434 33.55 2.17 -6.03
CA ALA A 434 34.45 1.03 -5.92
C ALA A 434 35.66 1.19 -6.85
N HIS A 435 35.41 1.56 -8.11
CA HIS A 435 36.47 1.85 -9.07
C HIS A 435 37.37 3.01 -8.63
N ARG A 436 36.79 4.13 -8.18
CA ARG A 436 37.57 5.30 -7.71
C ARG A 436 38.43 5.01 -6.48
N LEU A 437 37.94 4.16 -5.58
CA LEU A 437 38.63 3.82 -4.33
C LEU A 437 39.51 2.58 -4.44
N GLY A 438 39.54 1.88 -5.59
CA GLY A 438 40.31 0.65 -5.77
C GLY A 438 39.85 -0.51 -4.87
N ILE A 439 38.55 -0.57 -4.53
CA ILE A 439 37.97 -1.61 -3.66
C ILE A 439 36.78 -2.30 -4.33
N SER A 440 36.31 -3.41 -3.76
CA SER A 440 35.13 -4.09 -4.30
C SER A 440 33.82 -3.32 -4.05
N ARG A 441 32.82 -3.49 -4.93
CA ARG A 441 31.46 -2.96 -4.73
C ARG A 441 30.85 -3.46 -3.42
N ASN A 442 31.15 -4.69 -3.01
CA ASN A 442 30.67 -5.25 -1.74
C ASN A 442 31.28 -4.54 -0.53
N THR A 443 32.56 -4.17 -0.61
CA THR A 443 33.23 -3.36 0.41
C THR A 443 32.58 -1.99 0.55
N VAL A 444 32.30 -1.30 -0.56
CA VAL A 444 31.55 -0.02 -0.54
C VAL A 444 30.20 -0.21 0.15
N ARG A 445 29.40 -1.21 -0.25
CA ARG A 445 28.09 -1.48 0.37
C ARG A 445 28.20 -1.80 1.87
N SER A 446 29.24 -2.52 2.29
CA SER A 446 29.51 -2.81 3.70
C SER A 446 29.80 -1.54 4.49
N ARG A 447 30.65 -0.66 3.94
CA ARG A 447 30.97 0.64 4.54
C ARG A 447 29.76 1.59 4.59
N LEU A 448 28.93 1.63 3.54
CA LEU A 448 27.67 2.39 3.53
C LEU A 448 26.72 1.89 4.62
N ARG A 449 26.60 0.56 4.81
CA ARG A 449 25.84 -0.02 5.92
C ARG A 449 26.40 0.40 7.27
N ALA A 450 27.72 0.39 7.45
CA ALA A 450 28.35 0.82 8.70
C ALA A 450 28.11 2.31 8.98
N ALA A 451 28.25 3.16 7.97
CA ALA A 451 27.96 4.58 8.06
C ALA A 451 26.48 4.86 8.39
N GLU A 452 25.53 4.19 7.72
CA GLU A 452 24.10 4.30 8.00
C GLU A 452 23.78 4.03 9.48
N ARG A 453 24.41 3.00 10.07
CA ARG A 453 24.27 2.69 11.50
C ARG A 453 24.79 3.79 12.42
N LEU A 454 25.95 4.35 12.10
CA LEU A 454 26.60 5.37 12.92
C LEU A 454 25.89 6.73 12.83
N LEU A 455 25.44 7.08 11.63
CA LEU A 455 24.79 8.37 11.34
C LEU A 455 23.31 8.38 11.72
N GLY A 456 22.67 7.22 11.82
CA GLY A 456 21.21 7.14 11.95
C GLY A 456 20.50 7.76 10.74
N ARG A 457 21.07 7.59 9.54
CA ARG A 457 20.53 8.09 8.27
C ARG A 457 20.42 6.98 7.27
N ASP A 458 19.29 6.90 6.58
CA ASP A 458 19.03 5.92 5.53
C ASP A 458 19.85 6.26 4.29
N LEU A 459 20.97 5.54 4.08
CA LEU A 459 21.91 5.76 2.98
C LEU A 459 21.79 4.69 1.89
N LEU A 460 21.25 3.53 2.23
CA LEU A 460 21.14 2.40 1.29
C LEU A 460 19.92 2.50 0.37
N SER A 461 19.09 3.50 0.59
CA SER A 461 17.94 3.84 -0.24
C SER A 461 18.13 5.16 -1.00
N THR A 462 17.20 5.46 -1.90
CA THR A 462 17.22 6.70 -2.70
C THR A 462 16.38 7.81 -2.03
N GLY A 463 16.67 8.18 -0.78
CA GLY A 463 15.83 9.11 0.00
C GLY A 463 16.58 10.21 0.75
N ALA A 464 15.91 10.81 1.74
CA ALA A 464 16.37 12.00 2.47
C ALA A 464 17.74 11.87 3.14
N GLY A 465 18.10 10.69 3.68
CA GLY A 465 19.40 10.51 4.35
C GLY A 465 20.60 10.75 3.42
N VAL A 466 20.44 10.49 2.12
CA VAL A 466 21.48 10.81 1.12
C VAL A 466 21.55 12.33 0.88
N HIS A 467 20.40 13.02 0.87
CA HIS A 467 20.35 14.48 0.71
C HIS A 467 20.96 15.20 1.92
N ASP A 468 20.68 14.72 3.14
CA ASP A 468 21.32 15.21 4.36
C ASP A 468 22.85 15.09 4.28
N LEU A 469 23.35 13.95 3.81
CA LEU A 469 24.77 13.71 3.65
C LEU A 469 25.40 14.65 2.61
N VAL A 470 24.73 14.89 1.47
CA VAL A 470 25.18 15.87 0.47
C VAL A 470 25.35 17.25 1.10
N HIS A 471 24.33 17.74 1.80
CA HIS A 471 24.36 19.08 2.40
C HIS A 471 25.40 19.17 3.51
N ALA A 472 25.54 18.13 4.34
CA ALA A 472 26.53 18.12 5.41
C ALA A 472 27.98 18.10 4.89
N LEU A 473 28.25 17.36 3.81
CA LEU A 473 29.56 17.37 3.16
C LEU A 473 29.87 18.73 2.52
N ARG A 474 28.89 19.37 1.86
CA ARG A 474 29.04 20.72 1.29
C ARG A 474 29.29 21.77 2.36
N ALA A 475 28.49 21.79 3.43
CA ALA A 475 28.63 22.72 4.54
C ALA A 475 29.96 22.59 5.30
N THR A 476 30.63 21.44 5.20
CA THR A 476 31.94 21.19 5.84
C THR A 476 33.12 21.13 4.88
N ALA A 477 32.89 21.41 3.59
CA ALA A 477 33.96 21.48 2.60
C ALA A 477 34.83 22.73 2.86
N PRO A 478 36.17 22.64 2.66
CA PRO A 478 37.01 23.84 2.66
C PRO A 478 36.56 24.79 1.53
N SER A 479 36.53 26.09 1.83
CA SER A 479 36.13 27.15 0.88
C SER A 479 37.09 27.32 -0.28
#